data_AF-A0A522ANA2-F1
#
_entry.id   AF-A0A522ANA2-F1
#
_cell.length_a   1.000
_cell.length_b   1.000
_cell.length_c   1.000
_cell.angle_alpha   90.00
_cell.angle_beta   90.00
_cell.angle_gamma   90.00
#
_symmetry.space_group_name_H-M   'P 1'
#
loop_
_entity.id
_entity.type
_entity.pdbx_description
1 polymer ?
#
loop_
_entity_poly.entity_id
_entity_poly.type
_entity_poly.pdbx_seq_one_letter_code
_entity_poly.pdbx_strand_id
1 'polypeptide(L)' 'MIPGELDTATGELELNAGRPTLTLAVANTGDRPIQVGSHYHFAETNPALRFERAAARGMRLDIPAGTAVRFEPGQTREVT' A
#
# COMPACT_ATOMS: atom_id res chain seq x y z
N MET A 1 17.17 27.96 -22.15
CA MET A 1 16.84 26.81 -23.01
C MET A 1 17.43 25.59 -22.34
N ILE A 2 16.57 24.72 -21.81
CA ILE A 2 16.98 23.50 -21.12
C ILE A 2 16.42 22.32 -21.93
N PRO A 3 17.25 21.62 -22.74
CA PRO A 3 16.78 20.48 -23.51
C PRO A 3 16.20 19.40 -22.57
N GLY A 4 14.93 19.06 -22.78
CA GLY A 4 14.23 18.04 -21.99
C GLY A 4 13.66 18.55 -20.66
N GLU A 5 13.54 19.86 -20.45
CA GLU A 5 12.80 20.37 -19.30
C GLU A 5 11.34 19.93 -19.31
N LEU A 6 10.83 19.56 -18.14
CA LEU A 6 9.43 19.26 -17.91
C LEU A 6 8.80 20.47 -17.22
N ASP A 7 7.85 21.11 -17.88
CA ASP A 7 6.98 22.11 -17.29
C ASP A 7 5.61 21.46 -17.05
N THR A 8 5.40 20.94 -15.84
CA THR A 8 4.18 20.22 -15.49
C THR A 8 3.10 21.19 -15.05
N ALA A 9 1.86 20.95 -15.48
CA ALA A 9 0.71 21.66 -14.95
C ALA A 9 0.66 21.56 -13.41
N THR A 10 0.19 22.62 -12.77
CA THR A 10 -0.04 22.62 -11.33
C THR A 10 -1.24 21.75 -10.97
N GLY A 11 -1.24 21.18 -9.78
CA GLY A 11 -2.35 20.38 -9.24
C GLY A 11 -1.90 19.03 -8.71
N GLU A 12 -2.89 18.21 -8.37
CA GLU A 12 -2.71 16.85 -7.85
C GLU A 12 -3.48 15.86 -8.73
N LEU A 13 -3.02 14.61 -8.75
CA LEU A 13 -3.70 13.51 -9.43
C LEU A 13 -4.33 12.60 -8.38
N GLU A 14 -5.65 12.53 -8.37
CA GLU A 14 -6.36 11.53 -7.58
C GLU A 14 -6.13 10.14 -8.18
N LEU A 15 -5.68 9.21 -7.34
CA LEU A 15 -5.46 7.83 -7.73
C LEU A 15 -6.66 6.98 -7.29
N ASN A 16 -6.95 5.93 -8.07
CA ASN A 16 -7.97 4.94 -7.72
C ASN A 16 -9.38 5.51 -7.48
N ALA A 17 -9.68 6.70 -8.03
CA ALA A 17 -10.93 7.42 -7.86
C ALA A 17 -12.18 6.53 -8.09
N GLY A 18 -13.17 6.69 -7.21
CA GLY A 18 -14.46 6.00 -7.29
C GLY A 18 -14.42 4.50 -6.97
N ARG A 19 -13.28 3.96 -6.52
CA ARG A 19 -13.19 2.56 -6.08
C ARG A 19 -13.48 2.43 -4.58
N PRO A 20 -14.11 1.33 -4.12
CA PRO A 20 -14.24 1.05 -2.70
C PRO A 20 -12.86 0.92 -2.04
N THR A 21 -12.71 1.53 -0.87
CA THR A 21 -11.50 1.48 -0.04
C THR A 21 -11.83 0.96 1.35
N LEU A 22 -10.82 0.44 2.05
CA LEU A 22 -10.94 -0.09 3.40
C LEU A 22 -9.64 0.20 4.14
N THR A 23 -9.73 0.83 5.31
CA THR A 23 -8.57 1.03 6.18
C THR A 23 -8.48 -0.08 7.22
N LEU A 24 -7.29 -0.69 7.36
CA LEU A 24 -7.02 -1.76 8.32
C LEU A 24 -5.75 -1.48 9.13
N ALA A 25 -5.79 -1.78 10.43
CA ALA A 25 -4.59 -1.89 11.25
C ALA A 25 -3.87 -3.23 10.99
N VAL A 26 -2.59 -3.15 10.62
CA VAL A 26 -1.77 -4.30 10.25
C VAL A 26 -0.51 -4.34 11.10
N ALA A 27 -0.25 -5.47 11.74
CA ALA A 27 0.91 -5.67 12.60
C ALA A 27 1.85 -6.75 12.02
N ASN A 28 3.15 -6.45 11.92
CA ASN A 28 4.16 -7.46 11.63
C ASN A 28 4.58 -8.16 12.93
N THR A 29 4.15 -9.41 13.10
CA THR A 29 4.49 -10.25 14.27
C THR A 29 5.75 -11.10 14.04
N GLY A 30 6.39 -10.98 12.88
CA GLY A 30 7.62 -11.66 12.54
C GLY A 30 8.86 -10.95 13.07
N ASP A 31 10.02 -11.59 12.88
CA ASP A 31 11.35 -11.11 13.27
C ASP A 31 12.12 -10.44 12.14
N ARG A 32 11.52 -10.38 10.94
CA ARG A 32 12.10 -9.81 9.72
C ARG A 32 11.16 -8.77 9.10
N PRO A 33 11.72 -7.77 8.41
CA PRO A 33 10.90 -6.78 7.74
C PRO A 33 10.12 -7.40 6.57
N ILE A 34 8.92 -6.88 6.35
CA ILE A 34 8.01 -7.29 5.27
C ILE A 34 7.65 -6.06 4.43
N GLN A 35 7.68 -6.19 3.11
CA GLN A 35 7.30 -5.13 2.19
C GLN A 35 6.27 -5.66 1.20
N VAL A 36 5.15 -4.93 1.04
CA VAL A 36 4.02 -5.31 0.19
C VAL A 36 3.83 -4.26 -0.89
N GLY A 37 3.80 -4.70 -2.15
CA GLY A 37 3.64 -3.82 -3.31
C GLY A 37 2.19 -3.41 -3.58
N SER A 38 2.02 -2.31 -4.30
CA SER A 38 0.72 -1.70 -4.66
C SER A 38 -0.35 -2.64 -5.22
N HIS A 39 0.04 -3.69 -5.96
CA HIS A 39 -0.89 -4.58 -6.67
C HIS A 39 -0.95 -6.01 -6.12
N TYR A 40 -0.25 -6.28 -5.01
CA TYR A 40 -0.34 -7.59 -4.39
C TYR A 40 -1.71 -7.76 -3.71
N HIS A 41 -2.34 -8.93 -3.85
CA HIS A 41 -3.62 -9.21 -3.21
C HIS A 41 -3.44 -9.25 -1.68
N PHE A 42 -3.99 -8.26 -0.98
CA PHE A 42 -3.56 -7.96 0.39
C PHE A 42 -3.90 -9.09 1.37
N ALA A 43 -5.03 -9.78 1.17
CA ALA A 43 -5.43 -10.93 1.97
C ALA A 43 -4.46 -12.13 1.91
N GLU A 44 -3.62 -12.22 0.87
CA GLU A 44 -2.65 -13.30 0.67
C GLU A 44 -1.23 -12.93 1.13
N THR A 45 -1.04 -11.73 1.70
CA THR A 45 0.27 -11.29 2.17
C THR A 45 0.82 -12.21 3.26
N ASN A 46 2.14 -12.11 3.49
CA ASN A 46 2.88 -12.94 4.43
C ASN A 46 2.09 -13.24 5.72
N PRO A 47 1.97 -14.52 6.15
CA PRO A 47 1.25 -14.91 7.38
C PRO A 47 1.67 -14.17 8.66
N ALA A 48 2.91 -13.67 8.72
CA ALA A 48 3.39 -12.87 9.86
C ALA A 48 2.78 -11.46 9.92
N LEU A 49 2.07 -11.01 8.90
CA LEU A 49 1.19 -9.83 8.99
C LEU A 49 -0.16 -10.25 9.59
N ARG A 50 -0.45 -9.71 10.77
CA ARG A 50 -1.70 -9.92 11.51
C ARG A 50 -2.66 -8.77 11.28
N PHE A 51 -3.81 -9.08 10.69
CA PHE A 51 -4.93 -8.19 10.40
C PHE A 51 -6.18 -9.03 10.04
N GLU A 52 -7.33 -8.39 9.83
CA GLU A 52 -8.55 -9.08 9.41
C GLU A 52 -8.50 -9.49 7.92
N ARG A 53 -8.06 -10.72 7.64
CA ARG A 53 -7.87 -11.20 6.25
C ARG A 53 -9.15 -11.27 5.43
N ALA A 54 -10.29 -11.58 6.06
CA ALA A 54 -11.56 -11.70 5.37
C ALA A 54 -12.00 -10.35 4.76
N ALA A 55 -11.83 -9.26 5.51
CA ALA A 55 -12.15 -7.91 5.04
C ALA A 55 -11.23 -7.43 3.90
N ALA A 56 -9.98 -7.90 3.85
CA ALA A 56 -9.03 -7.55 2.80
C ALA A 56 -9.18 -8.36 1.49
N ARG A 57 -10.16 -9.27 1.39
CA ARG A 57 -10.32 -10.13 0.21
C ARG A 57 -10.75 -9.30 -1.01
N GLY A 58 -10.03 -9.46 -2.11
CA GLY A 58 -10.23 -8.67 -3.33
C GLY A 58 -9.60 -7.27 -3.27
N MET A 59 -8.94 -6.92 -2.16
CA MET A 59 -8.33 -5.61 -1.95
C MET A 59 -6.82 -5.64 -2.21
N ARG A 60 -6.29 -4.46 -2.53
CA ARG A 60 -4.86 -4.15 -2.66
C ARG A 60 -4.61 -2.80 -2.01
N LEU A 61 -3.35 -2.46 -1.76
CA LEU A 61 -2.99 -1.15 -1.20
C LEU A 61 -3.40 -0.01 -2.13
N ASP A 62 -4.02 1.01 -1.56
CA ASP A 62 -4.42 2.25 -2.20
C ASP A 62 -3.26 3.26 -2.22
N ILE A 63 -2.22 2.91 -2.97
CA ILE A 63 -0.97 3.69 -3.09
C ILE A 63 -0.57 3.85 -4.57
N PRO A 64 0.34 4.78 -4.90
CA PRO A 64 0.83 4.94 -6.27
C PRO A 64 1.36 3.63 -6.86
N ALA A 65 1.03 3.38 -8.13
CA ALA A 65 1.43 2.16 -8.82
C ALA A 65 2.95 1.98 -8.82
N GLY A 66 3.42 0.75 -8.57
CA GLY A 66 4.85 0.43 -8.46
C GLY A 66 5.48 0.72 -7.09
N THR A 67 4.80 1.46 -6.21
CA THR A 67 5.29 1.70 -4.84
C THR A 67 4.92 0.54 -3.90
N ALA A 68 5.43 0.60 -2.67
CA ALA A 68 5.24 -0.44 -1.66
C ALA A 68 5.19 0.14 -0.24
N VAL A 69 4.59 -0.64 0.64
CA VAL A 69 4.44 -0.32 2.06
C VAL A 69 5.27 -1.31 2.87
N ARG A 70 6.15 -0.79 3.74
CA ARG A 70 7.11 -1.56 4.55
C ARG A 70 6.67 -1.65 6.00
N PHE A 71 6.84 -2.83 6.60
CA PHE A 71 6.53 -3.16 7.99
C PHE A 71 7.79 -3.72 8.67
N GLU A 72 8.36 -3.00 9.62
CA GLU A 72 9.44 -3.50 10.48
C GLU A 72 8.94 -4.55 11.48
N PRO A 73 9.81 -5.41 12.06
CA PRO A 73 9.43 -6.33 13.12
C PRO A 73 8.73 -5.62 14.29
N GLY A 74 7.57 -6.12 14.71
CA GLY A 74 6.76 -5.54 15.78
C GLY A 74 5.98 -4.27 15.42
N GLN A 75 6.17 -3.72 14.21
CA GLN A 75 5.47 -2.50 13.79
C GLN A 75 3.98 -2.78 13.55
N THR A 76 3.12 -1.89 14.05
CA THR A 76 1.71 -1.81 13.69
C THR A 76 1.45 -0.50 12.96
N ARG A 77 0.68 -0.52 11.86
CA ARG A 77 0.31 0.66 11.10
C ARG A 77 -1.05 0.46 10.43
N GLU A 78 -1.80 1.55 10.27
CA GLU A 78 -2.99 1.59 9.41
C GLU A 78 -2.61 1.74 7.93
N VAL A 79 -3.27 0.97 7.07
CA VAL A 79 -3.12 1.04 5.61
C VAL A 79 -4.49 1.09 4.96
N THR A 80 -4.56 1.72 3.80
CA THR A 80 -5.70 1.76 2.88
C THR A 80 -5.26 1.12 1.56
#